data_AF-A0A9W5X093-F1
#
_entry.id   AF-A0A9W5X093-F1
#
_cell.length_a   1.000
_cell.length_b   1.000
_cell.length_c   1.000
_cell.angle_alpha   90.00
_cell.angle_beta   90.00
_cell.angle_gamma   90.00
#
_symmetry.space_group_name_H-M   'P 1'
#
loop_
_entity.id
_entity.type
_entity.pdbx_description
1 polymer ?
#
loop_
_entity_poly.entity_id
_entity_poly.type
_entity_poly.pdbx_seq_one_letter_code
_entity_poly.pdbx_strand_id
1 'polypeptide(L)'
;MSEDPDESRHPLIVRRDTSASRRQVWDVIADGWTYSQWVVGNSRMRAVDPNWPQPGSVIHHSVGVWPLVINDSTRVDVCVPMNKLVLIAKGRPLGAARITLRLSDLDDGGCRVEMAEVPLSPPLSWLPRAAALAAVIPRNRETTWRLTAIAERRSSDRD
;
A
#
# COMPACT_ATOMS: atom_id res chain seq x y z
N MET A 1 -21.80 -0.60 8.46
CA MET A 1 -20.78 -0.99 7.46
C MET A 1 -21.05 -0.14 6.24
N SER A 2 -20.52 1.08 6.24
CA SER A 2 -20.74 2.02 5.14
C SER A 2 -19.56 1.87 4.19
N GLU A 3 -19.77 1.22 3.05
CA GLU A 3 -18.90 1.48 1.91
C GLU A 3 -19.07 2.96 1.56
N ASP A 4 -18.00 3.73 1.74
CA ASP A 4 -18.01 5.14 1.39
C ASP A 4 -18.06 5.24 -0.15
N PRO A 5 -19.17 5.73 -0.74
CA PRO A 5 -19.40 5.68 -2.18
C PRO A 5 -18.45 6.58 -2.99
N ASP A 6 -17.58 7.35 -2.33
CA ASP A 6 -16.61 8.26 -2.95
C ASP A 6 -15.23 7.61 -3.24
N GLU A 7 -14.91 6.43 -2.66
CA GLU A 7 -13.59 5.79 -2.86
C GLU A 7 -13.31 5.40 -4.32
N SER A 8 -14.34 4.97 -5.07
CA SER A 8 -14.22 4.48 -6.45
C SER A 8 -14.10 5.57 -7.52
N ARG A 9 -14.35 6.84 -7.16
CA ARG A 9 -14.21 8.02 -8.05
C ARG A 9 -13.04 8.94 -7.68
N HIS A 10 -12.10 8.48 -6.84
CA HIS A 10 -10.95 9.31 -6.52
C HIS A 10 -9.97 9.43 -7.71
N PRO A 11 -9.58 10.64 -8.13
CA PRO A 11 -8.65 10.88 -9.26
C PRO A 11 -7.21 10.40 -9.02
N LEU A 12 -6.96 9.63 -7.96
CA LEU A 12 -5.63 9.19 -7.51
C LEU A 12 -5.47 7.67 -7.45
N ILE A 13 -6.46 6.91 -7.95
CA ILE A 13 -6.34 5.46 -8.01
C ILE A 13 -5.28 5.10 -9.05
N VAL A 14 -4.21 4.45 -8.59
CA VAL A 14 -3.24 3.78 -9.46
C VAL A 14 -3.74 2.35 -9.67
N ARG A 15 -3.85 1.95 -10.94
CA ARG A 15 -4.22 0.60 -11.34
C ARG A 15 -3.04 -0.08 -11.98
N ARG A 16 -2.83 -1.36 -11.65
CA ARG A 16 -1.82 -2.18 -12.30
C ARG A 16 -2.31 -3.62 -12.44
N ASP A 17 -2.18 -4.13 -13.65
CA ASP A 17 -2.49 -5.52 -13.97
C ASP A 17 -1.20 -6.35 -13.90
N THR A 18 -1.33 -7.61 -13.51
CA THR A 18 -0.22 -8.56 -13.37
C THR A 18 -0.69 -9.94 -13.79
N SER A 19 0.24 -10.75 -14.31
CA SER A 19 0.01 -12.17 -14.58
C SER A 19 -0.03 -13.02 -13.30
N ALA A 20 0.42 -12.49 -12.15
CA ALA A 20 0.30 -13.18 -10.88
C ALA A 20 -1.18 -13.29 -10.47
N SER A 21 -1.57 -14.46 -9.97
CA SER A 21 -2.91 -14.68 -9.42
C SER A 21 -3.17 -13.77 -8.23
N ARG A 22 -4.45 -13.49 -7.97
CA ARG A 22 -4.90 -12.72 -6.80
C ARG A 22 -4.38 -13.26 -5.48
N ARG A 23 -4.21 -14.59 -5.38
CA ARG A 23 -3.63 -15.23 -4.19
C ARG A 23 -2.16 -14.86 -4.00
N GLN A 24 -1.37 -14.95 -5.07
CA GLN A 24 0.06 -14.61 -5.01
C GLN A 24 0.27 -13.15 -4.61
N VAL A 25 -0.53 -12.23 -5.17
CA VAL A 25 -0.50 -10.82 -4.78
C VAL A 25 -0.91 -10.66 -3.31
N TRP A 26 -1.99 -11.32 -2.87
CA TRP A 26 -2.44 -11.27 -1.49
C TRP A 26 -1.40 -11.81 -0.51
N ASP A 27 -0.72 -12.91 -0.84
CA ASP A 27 0.32 -13.52 0.01
C ASP A 27 1.53 -12.60 0.20
N VAL A 28 1.82 -11.72 -0.77
CA VAL A 28 2.81 -10.64 -0.57
C VAL A 28 2.25 -9.60 0.39
N ILE A 29 1.04 -9.08 0.15
CA ILE A 29 0.43 -8.05 1.01
C ILE A 29 0.25 -8.53 2.47
N ALA A 30 -0.18 -9.77 2.66
CA ALA A 30 -0.45 -10.39 3.95
C ALA A 30 0.83 -10.77 4.70
N ASP A 31 1.97 -10.83 4.02
CA ASP A 31 3.28 -10.95 4.66
C ASP A 31 3.83 -9.56 4.98
N GLY A 32 3.59 -9.10 6.22
CA GLY A 32 3.98 -7.76 6.68
C GLY A 32 5.47 -7.46 6.56
N TRP A 33 6.33 -8.48 6.51
CA TRP A 33 7.78 -8.29 6.33
C TRP A 33 8.15 -7.88 4.90
N THR A 34 7.28 -8.15 3.91
CA THR A 34 7.51 -7.70 2.53
C THR A 34 7.21 -6.22 2.33
N TYR A 35 6.51 -5.58 3.27
CA TYR A 35 6.03 -4.20 3.10
C TYR A 35 7.15 -3.21 2.74
N SER A 36 8.34 -3.35 3.33
CA SER A 36 9.50 -2.51 2.99
C SER A 36 10.09 -2.76 1.60
N GLN A 37 9.76 -3.88 0.98
CA GLN A 37 10.28 -4.26 -0.34
C GLN A 37 9.48 -3.60 -1.46
N TRP A 38 8.16 -3.46 -1.30
CA TRP A 38 7.30 -2.86 -2.31
C TRP A 38 6.88 -1.41 -2.02
N VAL A 39 6.83 -0.97 -0.75
CA VAL A 39 6.50 0.44 -0.45
C VAL A 39 7.69 1.35 -0.68
N VAL A 40 7.50 2.32 -1.56
CA VAL A 40 8.52 3.32 -1.91
C VAL A 40 8.74 4.29 -0.75
N GLY A 41 10.02 4.55 -0.47
CA GLY A 41 10.48 5.43 0.60
C GLY A 41 10.71 4.72 1.94
N ASN A 42 10.45 3.41 2.02
CA ASN A 42 10.79 2.60 3.20
C ASN A 42 12.26 2.17 3.15
N SER A 43 12.99 2.39 4.22
CA SER A 43 14.40 2.01 4.36
C SER A 43 14.57 0.69 5.13
N ARG A 44 13.68 0.40 6.09
CA ARG A 44 13.82 -0.76 6.98
C ARG A 44 12.50 -1.16 7.64
N MET A 45 12.20 -2.46 7.64
CA MET A 45 11.20 -3.05 8.54
C MET A 45 11.79 -3.26 9.94
N ARG A 46 11.08 -2.82 10.99
CA ARG A 46 11.52 -2.93 12.39
C ARG A 46 10.75 -3.98 13.16
N ALA A 47 9.43 -4.06 12.96
CA ALA A 47 8.58 -5.07 13.59
C ALA A 47 7.27 -5.23 12.81
N VAL A 48 6.71 -6.43 12.88
CA VAL A 48 5.41 -6.81 12.33
C VAL A 48 4.61 -7.45 13.46
N ASP A 49 3.38 -6.98 13.69
CA ASP A 49 2.47 -7.59 14.65
C ASP A 49 2.18 -9.06 14.25
N PRO A 50 2.20 -10.02 15.19
CA PRO A 50 1.91 -11.42 14.91
C PRO A 50 0.55 -11.68 14.27
N ASN A 51 -0.41 -10.77 14.48
CA ASN A 51 -1.77 -10.88 13.93
C ASN A 51 -1.93 -10.19 12.58
N TRP A 52 -0.86 -9.66 11.99
CA TRP A 52 -0.94 -9.05 10.66
C TRP A 52 -1.48 -10.05 9.61
N PRO A 53 -2.39 -9.64 8.70
CA PRO A 53 -2.95 -8.30 8.49
C PRO A 53 -4.35 -8.10 9.11
N GLN A 54 -4.64 -8.64 10.30
CA GLN A 54 -5.96 -8.44 10.94
C GLN A 54 -6.19 -6.96 11.30
N PRO A 55 -7.45 -6.47 11.30
CA PRO A 55 -7.76 -5.10 11.71
C PRO A 55 -7.16 -4.76 13.08
N GLY A 56 -6.54 -3.59 13.18
CA GLY A 56 -5.85 -3.15 14.40
C GLY A 56 -4.36 -3.55 14.48
N SER A 57 -3.92 -4.57 13.75
CA SER A 57 -2.50 -4.96 13.68
C SER A 57 -1.62 -3.85 13.09
N VAL A 58 -0.35 -3.81 13.49
CA VAL A 58 0.57 -2.71 13.17
C VAL A 58 1.89 -3.24 12.62
N ILE A 59 2.42 -2.54 11.61
CA ILE A 59 3.82 -2.65 11.22
C ILE A 59 4.58 -1.40 11.62
N HIS A 60 5.82 -1.60 12.06
CA HIS A 60 6.75 -0.56 12.42
C HIS A 60 7.88 -0.52 11.41
N HIS A 61 8.02 0.59 10.72
CA HIS A 61 9.03 0.75 9.67
C HIS A 61 9.76 2.08 9.83
N SER A 62 10.74 2.30 8.96
CA SER A 62 11.50 3.52 8.91
C SER A 62 11.46 4.05 7.48
N VAL A 63 11.16 5.33 7.32
CA VAL A 63 11.04 5.99 6.01
C VAL A 63 12.13 7.04 5.82
N GLY A 64 12.61 7.20 4.59
CA GLY A 64 13.58 8.22 4.22
C GLY A 64 14.80 7.68 3.48
N VAL A 65 15.69 8.60 3.13
CA VAL A 65 16.98 8.30 2.49
C VAL A 65 18.06 8.60 3.50
N TRP A 66 19.01 7.68 3.69
CA TRP A 66 20.12 7.86 4.62
C TRP A 66 20.89 9.17 4.32
N PRO A 67 21.22 10.00 5.33
CA PRO A 67 21.09 9.77 6.78
C PRO A 67 19.76 10.25 7.41
N LEU A 68 18.82 10.79 6.62
CA LEU A 68 17.54 11.33 7.09
C LEU A 68 16.44 10.26 7.09
N VAL A 69 16.45 9.41 8.12
CA VAL A 69 15.47 8.32 8.30
C VAL A 69 14.60 8.59 9.53
N ILE A 70 13.28 8.42 9.40
CA ILE A 70 12.30 8.65 10.45
C ILE A 70 11.54 7.35 10.75
N ASN A 71 11.32 7.07 12.03
CA ASN A 71 10.48 5.94 12.44
C ASN A 71 9.00 6.24 12.22
N ASP A 72 8.31 5.32 11.55
CA ASP A 72 6.89 5.40 11.23
C ASP A 72 6.18 4.08 11.59
N SER A 73 4.86 4.10 11.58
CA SER A 73 4.00 2.95 11.79
C SER A 73 2.79 3.00 10.87
N THR A 74 2.40 1.83 10.35
CA THR A 74 1.19 1.66 9.56
C THR A 74 0.28 0.65 10.25
N ARG A 75 -0.98 1.00 10.45
CA ARG A 75 -1.98 0.15 11.10
C ARG A 75 -3.02 -0.33 10.08
N VAL A 76 -3.48 -1.57 10.22
CA VAL A 76 -4.63 -2.06 9.45
C VAL A 76 -5.93 -1.45 9.98
N ASP A 77 -6.71 -0.88 9.08
CA ASP A 77 -8.07 -0.38 9.35
C ASP A 77 -9.14 -1.40 8.98
N VAL A 78 -9.04 -1.94 7.77
CA VAL A 78 -9.98 -2.92 7.22
C VAL A 78 -9.18 -4.00 6.52
N CYS A 79 -9.55 -5.26 6.74
CA CYS A 79 -8.99 -6.40 6.04
C CYS A 79 -10.12 -7.30 5.58
N VAL A 80 -10.25 -7.45 4.26
CA VAL A 80 -11.09 -8.45 3.61
C VAL A 80 -10.14 -9.34 2.82
N PRO A 81 -9.82 -10.54 3.33
CA PRO A 81 -8.88 -11.44 2.69
C PRO A 81 -9.12 -11.59 1.20
N MET A 82 -8.04 -11.55 0.41
CA MET A 82 -8.03 -11.68 -1.05
C MET A 82 -8.77 -10.58 -1.82
N ASN A 83 -9.28 -9.53 -1.17
CA ASN A 83 -10.13 -8.52 -1.82
C ASN A 83 -9.72 -7.09 -1.49
N LYS A 84 -9.55 -6.77 -0.20
CA LYS A 84 -9.33 -5.38 0.23
C LYS A 84 -8.45 -5.32 1.47
N LEU A 85 -7.47 -4.43 1.46
CA LEU A 85 -6.73 -4.04 2.65
C LEU A 85 -6.70 -2.52 2.74
N VAL A 86 -7.13 -1.98 3.88
CA VAL A 86 -7.06 -0.54 4.16
C VAL A 86 -6.09 -0.32 5.29
N LEU A 87 -5.16 0.59 5.06
CA LEU A 87 -4.06 0.93 5.95
C LEU A 87 -4.13 2.40 6.35
N ILE A 88 -3.72 2.70 7.58
CA ILE A 88 -3.53 4.05 8.09
C ILE A 88 -2.05 4.22 8.40
N ALA A 89 -1.35 4.96 7.56
CA ALA A 89 0.05 5.34 7.79
C ALA A 89 0.08 6.59 8.67
N LYS A 90 0.81 6.54 9.79
CA LYS A 90 1.00 7.69 10.69
C LYS A 90 2.23 8.51 10.27
N GLY A 91 2.21 9.04 9.04
CA GLY A 91 3.35 9.74 8.46
C GLY A 91 3.78 10.99 9.24
N ARG A 92 5.01 10.99 9.78
CA ARG A 92 5.76 12.22 10.05
C ARG A 92 6.73 12.44 8.87
N PRO A 93 6.86 13.64 8.29
CA PRO A 93 6.28 14.93 8.69
C PRO A 93 4.96 15.32 7.98
N LEU A 94 4.47 14.52 7.03
CA LEU A 94 3.39 14.93 6.11
C LEU A 94 1.95 14.68 6.60
N GLY A 95 1.77 14.07 7.78
CA GLY A 95 0.46 13.74 8.34
C GLY A 95 0.04 12.29 8.12
N ALA A 96 -1.15 11.94 8.59
CA ALA A 96 -1.69 10.60 8.42
C ALA A 96 -2.27 10.41 7.01
N ALA A 97 -2.15 9.21 6.43
CA ALA A 97 -2.74 8.85 5.14
C ALA A 97 -3.51 7.53 5.24
N ARG A 98 -4.65 7.47 4.54
CA ARG A 98 -5.44 6.26 4.33
C ARG A 98 -5.08 5.68 2.98
N ILE A 99 -4.57 4.45 2.99
CA ILE A 99 -4.17 3.73 1.78
C ILE A 99 -5.12 2.55 1.62
N THR A 100 -5.80 2.48 0.48
CA THR A 100 -6.73 1.39 0.16
C THR A 100 -6.16 0.58 -0.98
N LEU A 101 -5.89 -0.70 -0.74
CA LEU A 101 -5.54 -1.70 -1.73
C LEU A 101 -6.76 -2.55 -2.04
N ARG A 102 -7.08 -2.73 -3.32
CA ARG A 102 -8.13 -3.64 -3.80
C ARG A 102 -7.57 -4.59 -4.84
N LEU A 103 -8.01 -5.84 -4.77
CA LEU A 103 -7.64 -6.89 -5.70
C LEU A 103 -8.89 -7.41 -6.40
N SER A 104 -8.80 -7.61 -7.71
CA SER A 104 -9.83 -8.26 -8.51
C SER A 104 -9.18 -9.21 -9.51
N ASP A 105 -9.82 -10.34 -9.78
CA ASP A 105 -9.35 -11.25 -10.83
C ASP A 105 -9.47 -10.60 -12.21
N LEU A 106 -8.59 -11.03 -13.11
CA LEU A 106 -8.69 -10.80 -14.55
C LEU A 106 -9.15 -12.09 -15.23
N ASP A 107 -9.74 -11.97 -16.42
CA ASP A 107 -10.30 -13.11 -17.17
C ASP A 107 -9.22 -14.13 -17.58
N ASP A 108 -7.97 -13.70 -17.67
CA ASP A 108 -6.80 -14.52 -18.03
C ASP A 108 -6.16 -15.25 -16.82
N GLY A 109 -6.77 -15.17 -15.65
CA GLY A 109 -6.24 -15.75 -14.40
C GLY A 109 -5.24 -14.86 -13.67
N GLY A 110 -4.92 -13.67 -14.22
CA GLY A 110 -4.13 -12.65 -13.56
C GLY A 110 -4.92 -11.88 -12.50
N CYS A 111 -4.31 -10.80 -11.99
CA CYS A 111 -4.89 -9.94 -10.98
C CYS A 111 -4.76 -8.47 -11.37
N ARG A 112 -5.80 -7.69 -11.11
CA ARG A 112 -5.74 -6.23 -11.08
C ARG A 112 -5.56 -5.76 -9.65
N VAL A 113 -4.55 -4.91 -9.45
CA VAL A 113 -4.26 -4.23 -8.19
C VAL A 113 -4.67 -2.77 -8.34
N GLU A 114 -5.56 -2.30 -7.47
CA GLU A 114 -5.89 -0.89 -7.35
C GLU A 114 -5.37 -0.35 -6.03
N MET A 115 -4.67 0.77 -6.08
CA MET A 115 -4.15 1.47 -4.90
C MET A 115 -4.66 2.91 -4.90
N ALA A 116 -5.33 3.31 -3.83
CA ALA A 116 -5.71 4.68 -3.56
C ALA A 116 -4.99 5.17 -2.30
N GLU A 117 -4.52 6.42 -2.31
CA GLU A 117 -3.95 7.07 -1.12
C GLU A 117 -4.65 8.42 -0.92
N VAL A 118 -5.29 8.59 0.24
CA VAL A 118 -6.00 9.80 0.64
C VAL A 118 -5.36 10.33 1.92
N PRO A 119 -4.78 11.55 1.91
CA PRO A 119 -4.32 12.20 3.12
C PRO A 119 -5.48 12.42 4.10
N LEU A 120 -5.35 11.95 5.34
CA LEU A 120 -6.33 12.14 6.42
C LEU A 120 -6.13 13.46 7.16
N SER A 121 -4.96 14.08 7.01
CA SER A 121 -4.68 15.43 7.47
C SER A 121 -3.91 16.13 6.37
N PRO A 122 -4.30 17.34 5.95
CA PRO A 122 -3.48 18.10 5.03
C PRO A 122 -2.10 18.33 5.70
N PRO A 123 -1.00 18.29 4.94
CA PRO A 123 0.27 18.75 5.47
C PRO A 123 0.09 20.17 6.00
N LEU A 124 0.91 20.54 6.98
CA LEU A 124 1.08 21.92 7.44
C LEU A 124 0.95 22.87 6.23
N SER A 125 0.05 23.84 6.34
CA SER A 125 -0.75 24.55 5.31
C SER A 125 -0.03 25.29 4.17
N TRP A 126 1.07 24.76 3.63
CA TRP A 126 1.96 25.47 2.69
C TRP A 126 2.16 24.82 1.31
N LEU A 127 1.68 23.59 1.06
CA LEU A 127 1.77 22.97 -0.27
C LEU A 127 0.45 23.07 -1.05
N PRO A 128 0.44 23.61 -2.29
CA PRO A 128 -0.72 23.53 -3.16
C PRO A 128 -1.15 22.09 -3.41
N ARG A 129 -2.46 21.81 -3.35
CA ARG A 129 -3.05 20.47 -3.54
C ARG A 129 -2.47 19.76 -4.77
N ALA A 130 -2.31 20.45 -5.90
CA ALA A 130 -1.74 19.90 -7.13
C ALA A 130 -0.30 19.36 -6.96
N ALA A 131 0.55 20.02 -6.16
CA ALA A 131 1.93 19.60 -5.93
C ALA A 131 1.99 18.36 -5.01
N ALA A 132 1.12 18.28 -4.00
CA ALA A 132 0.98 17.09 -3.17
C ALA A 132 0.52 15.87 -3.99
N LEU A 133 -0.45 16.07 -4.91
CA LEU A 133 -0.94 15.01 -5.80
C LEU A 133 0.13 14.56 -6.80
N ALA A 134 0.94 15.48 -7.31
CA ALA A 134 2.04 15.19 -8.23
C ALA A 134 3.15 14.33 -7.60
N ALA A 135 3.35 14.39 -6.28
CA ALA A 135 4.34 13.56 -5.58
C ALA A 135 3.82 12.15 -5.22
N VAL A 136 2.51 12.01 -4.99
CA VAL A 136 1.88 10.74 -4.57
C VAL A 136 1.73 9.74 -5.72
N ILE A 137 1.36 10.21 -6.92
CA ILE A 137 1.10 9.32 -8.07
C ILE A 137 2.36 8.53 -8.50
N PRO A 138 3.55 9.14 -8.67
CA PRO A 138 4.77 8.41 -9.03
C PRO A 138 5.14 7.35 -7.99
N ARG A 139 5.03 7.70 -6.71
CA ARG A 139 5.28 6.78 -5.58
C ARG A 139 4.34 5.59 -5.62
N ASN A 140 3.05 5.81 -5.88
CA ASN A 140 2.05 4.72 -5.90
C ASN A 140 2.19 3.83 -7.15
N ARG A 141 2.58 4.41 -8.29
CA ARG A 141 2.94 3.65 -9.51
C ARG A 141 4.11 2.72 -9.28
N GLU A 142 5.19 3.23 -8.68
CA GLU A 142 6.34 2.40 -8.35
C GLU A 142 6.00 1.36 -7.26
N THR A 143 5.20 1.75 -6.25
CA THR A 143 4.77 0.84 -5.18
C THR A 143 3.99 -0.35 -5.73
N THR A 144 3.02 -0.08 -6.60
CA THR A 144 2.24 -1.13 -7.27
C THR A 144 3.10 -1.96 -8.22
N TRP A 145 4.06 -1.35 -8.93
CA TRP A 145 5.00 -2.09 -9.79
C TRP A 145 5.86 -3.08 -9.00
N ARG A 146 6.47 -2.65 -7.88
CA ARG A 146 7.27 -3.55 -7.03
C ARG A 146 6.44 -4.68 -6.46
N LEU A 147 5.22 -4.38 -6.01
CA LEU A 147 4.30 -5.38 -5.49
C LEU A 147 4.01 -6.46 -6.53
N THR A 148 3.64 -6.07 -7.76
CA THR A 148 3.38 -7.04 -8.84
C THR A 148 4.63 -7.83 -9.21
N ALA A 149 5.80 -7.17 -9.28
CA ALA A 149 7.06 -7.85 -9.62
C ALA A 149 7.48 -8.90 -8.57
N ILE A 150 7.23 -8.65 -7.28
CA ILE A 150 7.48 -9.64 -6.22
C ILE A 150 6.50 -10.82 -6.35
N ALA A 151 5.22 -10.54 -6.63
CA ALA A 151 4.20 -11.58 -6.80
C ALA A 151 4.49 -12.49 -8.01
N GLU A 152 4.90 -11.90 -9.14
CA GLU A 152 5.28 -12.62 -10.37
C GLU A 152 6.56 -13.47 -10.22
N ARG A 153 7.47 -13.11 -9.30
CA ARG A 153 8.64 -13.96 -9.01
C ARG A 153 8.31 -15.11 -8.07
N ARG A 154 7.42 -14.89 -7.10
CA ARG A 154 6.94 -15.98 -6.23
C ARG A 154 6.16 -17.05 -7.00
N SER A 155 5.60 -16.73 -8.17
CA SER A 155 4.98 -17.73 -9.04
C SER A 155 6.02 -18.61 -9.73
N SER A 156 7.09 -18.03 -10.28
CA SER A 156 8.12 -18.81 -10.99
C SER A 156 8.90 -19.76 -10.09
N ASP A 157 9.00 -19.50 -8.78
CA ASP A 157 9.69 -20.38 -7.83
C ASP A 157 8.82 -21.57 -7.37
N ARG A 158 7.53 -21.61 -7.72
CA ARG A 158 6.59 -22.67 -7.31
C ARG A 158 6.22 -23.65 -8.43
N ASP A 159 6.66 -23.38 -9.65
CA ASP A 159 6.57 -24.26 -10.82
C ASP A 159 7.90 -25.01 -11.02
#